data_AF-W8ZDW0-F1
#
_entry.id   AF-W8ZDW0-F1
#
_cell.length_a   1.000
_cell.length_b   1.000
_cell.length_c   1.000
_cell.angle_alpha   90.00
_cell.angle_beta   90.00
_cell.angle_gamma   90.00
#
_symmetry.space_group_name_H-M   'P 1'
#
loop_
_entity.id
_entity.type
_entity.pdbx_description
1 polymer ?
#
loop_
_entity_poly.entity_id
_entity_poly.type
_entity_poly.pdbx_seq_one_letter_code
_entity_poly.pdbx_strand_id
1 'polypeptide(L)'
;MKGLIIKPYWADLILSGMKTWEIRSRQTHIRGRVGIIKSGSGRVYGTVDLVDCIPIHGEDDPDLLVANQHKHLVPLGAIPYRTPWAWVLQDPVIYETPRPYDHPQGAVIWVNLDRPLSPGDKVIMSGCYEERKYKDRVWTVRSNPWDLCGSEVVLLEDYFGGFATEFLKKVEEAPNGH
;
A
#
# COMPACT_ATOMS: atom_id res chain seq x y z
N MET A 1 -5.37 3.43 3.32
CA MET A 1 -5.08 2.01 3.08
C MET A 1 -3.61 1.76 3.39
N LYS A 2 -3.25 0.65 4.04
CA LYS A 2 -1.83 0.31 4.27
C LYS A 2 -1.24 -0.37 3.03
N GLY A 3 0.05 -0.12 2.78
CA GLY A 3 0.83 -0.80 1.75
C GLY A 3 1.94 -1.64 2.39
N LEU A 4 2.04 -2.91 2.02
CA LEU A 4 3.06 -3.84 2.47
C LEU A 4 4.20 -3.90 1.45
N ILE A 5 5.42 -3.59 1.89
CA ILE A 5 6.63 -3.67 1.08
C ILE A 5 7.20 -5.10 1.12
N ILE A 6 7.35 -5.71 -0.05
CA ILE A 6 7.80 -7.09 -0.22
C ILE A 6 8.84 -7.15 -1.35
N LYS A 7 9.84 -8.04 -1.23
CA LYS A 7 10.78 -8.26 -2.34
C LYS A 7 10.03 -8.74 -3.60
N PRO A 8 10.44 -8.32 -4.81
CA PRO A 8 9.68 -8.56 -6.04
C PRO A 8 9.20 -10.00 -6.23
N TYR A 9 10.12 -10.98 -6.10
CA TYR A 9 9.80 -12.40 -6.25
C TYR A 9 8.66 -12.88 -5.33
N TRP A 10 8.72 -12.53 -4.05
CA TRP A 10 7.69 -12.94 -3.09
C TRP A 10 6.37 -12.18 -3.31
N ALA A 11 6.45 -10.91 -3.72
CA ALA A 11 5.27 -10.12 -4.06
C ALA A 11 4.50 -10.74 -5.23
N ASP A 12 5.21 -11.25 -6.24
CA ASP A 12 4.61 -11.93 -7.41
C ASP A 12 3.94 -13.25 -7.02
N LEU A 13 4.55 -14.03 -6.13
CA LEU A 13 3.92 -15.25 -5.60
C LEU A 13 2.65 -14.95 -4.78
N ILE A 14 2.64 -13.84 -4.03
CA ILE A 14 1.46 -13.42 -3.27
C ILE A 14 0.34 -12.95 -4.21
N LEU A 15 0.68 -12.09 -5.18
CA LEU A 15 -0.29 -11.53 -6.12
C LEU A 15 -0.86 -12.57 -7.09
N SER A 16 -0.12 -13.64 -7.38
CA SER A 16 -0.63 -14.79 -8.14
C SER A 16 -1.48 -15.75 -7.30
N GLY A 17 -1.55 -15.55 -5.97
CA GLY A 17 -2.28 -16.43 -5.04
C GLY A 17 -1.54 -17.72 -4.67
N MET A 18 -0.34 -17.96 -5.20
CA MET A 18 0.45 -19.16 -4.86
C MET A 18 0.98 -19.12 -3.43
N LYS A 19 1.41 -17.94 -2.96
CA LYS A 19 1.91 -17.72 -1.59
C LYS A 19 0.85 -17.02 -0.76
N THR A 20 0.24 -17.75 0.15
CA THR A 20 -0.82 -17.23 1.03
C THR A 20 -0.29 -16.75 2.38
N TRP A 21 0.93 -17.14 2.77
CA TRP A 21 1.55 -16.75 4.05
C TRP A 21 2.81 -15.92 3.83
N GLU A 22 2.85 -14.68 4.32
CA GLU A 22 4.04 -13.85 4.38
C GLU A 22 4.77 -14.03 5.72
N ILE A 23 6.06 -14.40 5.69
CA ILE A 23 6.82 -14.68 6.90
C ILE A 23 7.57 -13.45 7.39
N ARG A 24 7.37 -13.08 8.65
CA ARG A 24 8.03 -11.94 9.30
C ARG A 24 8.55 -12.30 10.68
N SER A 25 9.48 -11.51 11.20
CA SER A 25 10.03 -11.69 12.55
C SER A 25 9.10 -11.20 13.66
N ARG A 26 8.00 -10.51 13.33
CA ARG A 26 7.09 -9.88 14.30
C ARG A 26 5.65 -10.06 13.87
N GLN A 27 4.77 -10.14 14.86
CA GLN A 27 3.33 -10.06 14.66
C GLN A 27 2.88 -8.70 14.12
N THR A 28 1.69 -8.66 13.53
CA THR A 28 0.99 -7.44 13.13
C THR A 28 -0.46 -7.47 13.59
N HIS A 29 -0.98 -6.30 14.00
CA HIS A 29 -2.40 -6.10 14.33
C HIS A 29 -3.20 -5.52 13.15
N ILE A 30 -2.55 -5.19 12.03
CA ILE A 30 -3.26 -4.73 10.82
C ILE A 30 -4.16 -5.85 10.32
N ARG A 31 -5.38 -5.51 9.90
CA ARG A 31 -6.35 -6.41 9.27
C ARG A 31 -7.07 -5.69 8.13
N GLY A 32 -7.60 -6.47 7.19
CA GLY A 32 -8.32 -5.97 6.02
C GLY A 32 -7.43 -5.73 4.80
N ARG A 33 -7.95 -4.97 3.84
CA ARG A 33 -7.30 -4.76 2.55
C ARG A 33 -6.01 -3.97 2.66
N VAL A 34 -4.94 -4.50 2.06
CA VAL A 34 -3.62 -3.86 1.97
C VAL A 34 -3.09 -3.91 0.55
N GLY A 35 -2.38 -2.86 0.15
CA GLY A 35 -1.65 -2.82 -1.13
C GLY A 35 -0.35 -3.61 -1.07
N ILE A 36 0.00 -4.29 -2.16
CA ILE A 36 1.29 -4.98 -2.30
C ILE A 36 2.25 -4.12 -3.11
N ILE A 37 3.39 -3.82 -2.52
CA ILE A 37 4.46 -3.00 -3.10
C ILE A 37 5.69 -3.86 -3.32
N LYS A 38 6.23 -3.82 -4.54
CA LYS A 38 7.55 -4.39 -4.82
C LYS A 38 8.62 -3.44 -4.30
N SER A 39 9.50 -3.90 -3.41
CA SER A 39 10.57 -3.08 -2.84
C SER A 39 11.41 -2.42 -3.94
N GLY A 40 11.67 -1.12 -3.82
CA GLY A 40 12.44 -0.34 -4.79
C GLY A 40 11.68 0.12 -6.03
N SER A 41 10.41 -0.28 -6.20
CA SER A 41 9.64 0.08 -7.40
C SER A 41 8.91 1.42 -7.34
N GLY A 42 8.65 1.95 -6.13
CA GLY A 42 7.77 3.12 -5.94
C GLY A 42 6.31 2.88 -6.39
N ARG A 43 5.89 1.62 -6.59
CA ARG A 43 4.58 1.27 -7.15
C ARG A 43 3.85 0.19 -6.36
N VAL A 44 2.53 0.31 -6.29
CA VAL A 44 1.58 -0.67 -5.79
C VAL A 44 1.09 -1.52 -6.96
N TYR A 45 1.26 -2.84 -6.88
CA TYR A 45 0.97 -3.77 -7.97
C TYR A 45 -0.39 -4.46 -7.85
N GLY A 46 -1.05 -4.33 -6.70
CA GLY A 46 -2.32 -4.97 -6.43
C GLY A 46 -2.66 -4.90 -4.95
N THR A 47 -3.69 -5.63 -4.55
CA THR A 47 -4.14 -5.72 -3.17
C THR A 47 -4.31 -7.17 -2.74
N VAL A 48 -4.25 -7.40 -1.44
CA VAL A 48 -4.66 -8.63 -0.76
C VAL A 48 -5.39 -8.25 0.51
N ASP A 49 -6.18 -9.17 1.06
CA ASP A 49 -6.77 -9.01 2.38
C ASP A 49 -5.90 -9.74 3.42
N LEU A 50 -5.42 -8.98 4.42
CA LEU A 50 -4.66 -9.53 5.54
C LEU A 50 -5.65 -9.94 6.63
N VAL A 51 -5.86 -11.24 6.78
CA VAL A 51 -6.95 -11.79 7.60
C VAL A 51 -6.50 -12.32 8.95
N ASP A 52 -5.24 -12.77 9.05
CA ASP A 52 -4.72 -13.28 10.32
C ASP A 52 -3.20 -13.12 10.47
N CYS A 53 -2.71 -13.37 11.68
CA CYS A 53 -1.30 -13.33 12.05
C CYS A 53 -1.02 -14.43 13.07
N ILE A 54 -0.39 -15.52 12.61
CA ILE A 54 -0.25 -16.77 13.36
C ILE A 54 1.22 -16.97 13.74
N PRO A 55 1.55 -17.34 14.99
CA PRO A 55 2.90 -17.75 15.32
C PRO A 55 3.19 -19.08 14.63
N ILE A 56 4.27 -19.15 13.87
CA ILE A 56 4.74 -20.39 13.22
C ILE A 56 6.00 -20.89 13.94
N HIS A 57 5.95 -20.77 15.26
CA HIS A 57 6.94 -21.20 16.22
C HIS A 57 6.21 -21.66 17.47
N GLY A 58 6.71 -22.68 18.14
CA GLY A 58 6.15 -23.18 19.39
C GLY A 58 7.00 -24.32 19.92
N GLU A 59 7.14 -24.40 21.25
CA GLU A 59 7.81 -25.54 21.88
C GLU A 59 6.99 -26.83 21.70
N ASP A 60 5.66 -26.70 21.68
CA ASP A 60 4.72 -27.81 21.52
C ASP A 60 4.55 -28.27 20.06
N ASP A 61 4.96 -27.47 19.08
CA ASP A 61 4.84 -27.80 17.65
C ASP A 61 5.99 -27.18 16.83
N PRO A 62 7.18 -27.82 16.84
CA PRO A 62 8.37 -27.33 16.14
C PRO A 62 8.26 -27.44 14.61
N ASP A 63 7.32 -28.25 14.10
CA ASP A 63 7.20 -28.56 12.68
C ASP A 63 6.23 -27.63 11.94
N LEU A 64 5.59 -26.68 12.63
CA LEU A 64 4.65 -25.70 12.03
C LEU A 64 5.19 -25.04 10.77
N LEU A 65 6.48 -24.71 10.75
CA LEU A 65 7.10 -24.11 9.58
C LEU A 65 7.13 -25.08 8.39
N VAL A 66 7.58 -26.32 8.61
CA VAL A 66 7.69 -27.35 7.58
C VAL A 66 6.31 -27.78 7.09
N ALA A 67 5.38 -28.03 8.02
CA ALA A 67 4.01 -28.44 7.72
C ALA A 67 3.25 -27.42 6.84
N ASN A 68 3.59 -26.13 6.96
CA ASN A 68 2.97 -25.06 6.19
C ASN A 68 3.82 -24.56 5.01
N GLN A 69 4.84 -25.33 4.57
CA GLN A 69 5.72 -24.93 3.47
C GLN A 69 4.97 -24.61 2.18
N HIS A 70 3.89 -25.34 1.88
CA HIS A 70 3.03 -25.09 0.71
C HIS A 70 2.32 -23.72 0.75
N LYS A 71 2.15 -23.10 1.93
CA LYS A 71 1.51 -21.77 2.08
C LYS A 71 2.51 -20.64 1.95
N HIS A 72 3.70 -20.80 2.52
CA HIS A 72 4.70 -19.72 2.54
C HIS A 72 5.77 -19.84 1.45
N LEU A 73 5.99 -21.03 0.89
CA LEU A 73 6.91 -21.32 -0.24
C LEU A 73 8.38 -20.89 -0.02
N VAL A 74 8.77 -20.64 1.23
CA VAL A 74 10.15 -20.27 1.56
C VAL A 74 10.97 -21.55 1.69
N PRO A 75 12.16 -21.65 1.06
CA PRO A 75 13.05 -22.79 1.25
C PRO A 75 13.36 -23.02 2.73
N LEU A 76 13.39 -24.28 3.15
CA LEU A 76 13.78 -24.64 4.51
C LEU A 76 15.21 -24.15 4.77
N GLY A 77 15.44 -23.56 5.95
CA GLY A 77 16.72 -22.94 6.32
C GLY A 77 16.93 -21.50 5.81
N ALA A 78 16.07 -20.98 4.92
CA ALA A 78 16.17 -19.59 4.45
C ALA A 78 15.47 -18.56 5.37
N ILE A 79 14.82 -19.01 6.44
CA ILE A 79 14.16 -18.15 7.43
C ILE A 79 15.11 -17.92 8.59
N PRO A 80 15.64 -16.70 8.78
CA PRO A 80 16.65 -16.41 9.79
C PRO A 80 16.05 -16.09 11.18
N TYR A 81 14.74 -16.27 11.35
CA TYR A 81 14.02 -15.84 12.54
C TYR A 81 13.83 -17.01 13.51
N ARG A 82 14.08 -16.76 14.80
CA ARG A 82 13.83 -17.74 15.86
C ARG A 82 12.35 -17.90 16.17
N THR A 83 11.60 -16.80 16.10
CA THR A 83 10.17 -16.74 16.40
C THR A 83 9.39 -16.12 15.23
N PRO A 84 9.34 -16.80 14.06
CA PRO A 84 8.66 -16.28 12.88
C PRO A 84 7.13 -16.26 13.02
N TRP A 85 6.52 -15.24 12.41
CA TRP A 85 5.07 -15.09 12.31
C TRP A 85 4.65 -15.19 10.84
N ALA A 86 3.53 -15.86 10.60
CA ALA A 86 2.88 -15.90 9.31
C ALA A 86 1.75 -14.88 9.26
N TRP A 87 1.84 -13.91 8.35
CA TRP A 87 0.73 -13.03 8.03
C TRP A 87 -0.08 -13.69 6.92
N VAL A 88 -1.34 -13.99 7.22
CA VAL A 88 -2.23 -14.74 6.35
C VAL A 88 -2.89 -13.78 5.38
N LEU A 89 -2.69 -14.03 4.08
CA LEU A 89 -3.13 -13.21 2.97
C LEU A 89 -4.10 -14.00 2.10
N GLN A 90 -5.16 -13.36 1.65
CA GLN A 90 -6.15 -13.93 0.73
C GLN A 90 -6.64 -12.91 -0.29
N ASP A 91 -7.48 -13.36 -1.22
CA ASP A 91 -8.19 -12.54 -2.20
C ASP A 91 -7.27 -11.57 -2.97
N PRO A 92 -6.19 -12.08 -3.61
CA PRO A 92 -5.28 -11.23 -4.37
C PRO A 92 -5.99 -10.62 -5.58
N VAL A 93 -5.82 -9.32 -5.76
CA VAL A 93 -6.26 -8.57 -6.93
C VAL A 93 -5.04 -7.89 -7.54
N ILE A 94 -4.68 -8.28 -8.76
CA ILE A 94 -3.59 -7.67 -9.51
C ILE A 94 -4.13 -6.45 -10.25
N TYR A 95 -3.42 -5.33 -10.19
CA TYR A 95 -3.73 -4.17 -11.02
C TYR A 95 -3.21 -4.38 -12.43
N GLU A 96 -4.03 -4.07 -13.44
CA GLU A 96 -3.60 -4.06 -14.85
C GLU A 96 -2.40 -3.14 -15.08
N THR A 97 -2.40 -1.98 -14.42
CA THR A 97 -1.27 -1.03 -14.41
C THR A 97 -0.86 -0.72 -12.97
N PRO A 98 0.41 -0.95 -12.58
CA PRO A 98 0.89 -0.62 -11.23
C PRO A 98 0.74 0.87 -10.93
N ARG A 99 0.22 1.18 -9.74
CA ARG A 99 -0.10 2.55 -9.32
C ARG A 99 1.09 3.15 -8.58
N PRO A 100 1.58 4.34 -8.93
CA PRO A 100 2.63 5.00 -8.16
C PRO A 100 2.16 5.31 -6.73
N TYR A 101 3.10 5.36 -5.79
CA TYR A 101 2.85 5.87 -4.44
C TYR A 101 4.09 6.63 -3.94
N ASP A 102 3.86 7.64 -3.10
CA ASP A 102 4.96 8.36 -2.49
C ASP A 102 5.56 7.56 -1.35
N HIS A 103 6.81 7.11 -1.53
CA HIS A 103 7.53 6.40 -0.49
C HIS A 103 8.06 7.38 0.57
N PRO A 104 7.63 7.29 1.85
CA PRO A 104 8.21 8.10 2.90
C PRO A 104 9.60 7.59 3.25
N GLN A 105 10.55 8.50 3.46
CA GLN A 105 11.91 8.15 3.82
C GLN A 105 11.94 7.32 5.12
N GLY A 106 12.63 6.18 5.09
CA GLY A 106 12.78 5.28 6.24
C GLY A 106 11.65 4.25 6.43
N ALA A 107 10.67 4.16 5.52
CA ALA A 107 9.63 3.13 5.62
C ALA A 107 10.11 1.76 5.11
N VAL A 108 10.21 0.78 6.01
CA VAL A 108 10.82 -0.53 5.71
C VAL A 108 9.79 -1.65 5.46
N ILE A 109 8.60 -1.58 6.09
CA ILE A 109 7.62 -2.68 6.06
C ILE A 109 6.25 -2.18 5.62
N TRP A 110 5.72 -1.17 6.32
CA TRP A 110 4.40 -0.61 6.08
C TRP A 110 4.50 0.83 5.64
N VAL A 111 3.69 1.20 4.66
CA VAL A 111 3.42 2.59 4.27
C VAL A 111 1.94 2.88 4.39
N ASN A 112 1.59 4.14 4.62
CA ASN A 112 0.21 4.59 4.40
C ASN A 112 0.10 5.04 2.94
N LEU A 113 -0.72 4.33 2.15
CA LEU A 113 -0.98 4.65 0.75
C LEU A 113 -1.97 5.80 0.60
N ASP A 114 -2.78 6.03 1.63
CA ASP A 114 -3.70 7.16 1.69
C ASP A 114 -3.05 8.20 2.61
N ARG A 115 -1.87 8.69 2.20
CA ARG A 115 -1.34 9.86 2.90
C ARG A 115 -2.28 11.03 2.60
N PRO A 116 -2.68 11.82 3.60
CA PRO A 116 -3.48 13.01 3.34
C PRO A 116 -2.71 13.94 2.40
N LEU A 117 -3.41 14.65 1.54
CA LEU A 117 -2.79 15.65 0.67
C LEU A 117 -2.12 16.73 1.51
N SER A 118 -0.90 17.14 1.14
CA SER A 118 -0.17 18.19 1.84
C SER A 118 -0.03 19.44 0.97
N PRO A 119 0.16 20.64 1.57
CA PRO A 119 0.56 21.82 0.81
C PRO A 119 1.73 21.53 -0.12
N GLY A 120 1.62 21.97 -1.38
CA GLY A 120 2.58 21.74 -2.45
C GLY A 120 2.29 20.51 -3.33
N ASP A 121 1.44 19.58 -2.88
CA ASP A 121 1.08 18.41 -3.69
C ASP A 121 0.35 18.86 -4.97
N LYS A 122 0.76 18.31 -6.12
CA LYS A 122 0.12 18.54 -7.42
C LYS A 122 -0.98 17.51 -7.62
N VAL A 123 -2.18 17.94 -7.98
CA VAL A 123 -3.36 17.07 -8.10
C VAL A 123 -4.18 17.40 -9.34
N ILE A 124 -4.92 16.41 -9.83
CA ILE A 124 -5.99 16.57 -10.82
C ILE A 124 -7.32 16.17 -10.20
N MET A 125 -8.40 16.77 -10.68
CA MET A 125 -9.76 16.34 -10.32
C MET A 125 -10.07 15.03 -11.02
N SER A 126 -10.56 14.03 -10.29
CA SER A 126 -10.84 12.69 -10.79
C SER A 126 -12.09 12.15 -10.12
N GLY A 127 -13.04 11.64 -10.90
CA GLY A 127 -14.26 11.02 -10.38
C GLY A 127 -15.33 11.99 -9.89
N CYS A 128 -15.23 13.29 -10.22
CA CYS A 128 -16.23 14.31 -9.92
C CYS A 128 -16.77 15.00 -11.19
N TYR A 129 -17.86 15.76 -11.04
CA TYR A 129 -18.47 16.49 -12.17
C TYR A 129 -17.50 17.51 -12.79
N GLU A 130 -16.68 18.13 -11.95
CA GLU A 130 -15.70 19.15 -12.29
C GLU A 130 -14.57 18.63 -13.18
N GLU A 131 -14.30 17.31 -13.19
CA GLU A 131 -13.28 16.68 -14.04
C GLU A 131 -13.51 17.00 -15.53
N ARG A 132 -14.76 17.00 -15.99
CA ARG A 132 -15.08 17.34 -17.39
C ARG A 132 -14.78 18.80 -17.73
N LYS A 133 -14.95 19.70 -16.75
CA LYS A 133 -14.74 21.14 -16.91
C LYS A 133 -13.25 21.50 -16.84
N TYR A 134 -12.49 20.79 -16.03
CA TYR A 134 -11.06 21.06 -15.78
C TYR A 134 -10.18 19.90 -16.24
N LYS A 135 -10.52 19.32 -17.38
CA LYS A 135 -9.80 18.17 -17.94
C LYS A 135 -8.31 18.49 -18.07
N ASP A 136 -7.48 17.59 -17.57
CA ASP A 136 -6.01 17.68 -17.59
C ASP A 136 -5.42 18.90 -16.83
N ARG A 137 -6.24 19.69 -16.11
CA ARG A 137 -5.75 20.80 -15.30
C ARG A 137 -5.12 20.29 -14.01
N VAL A 138 -3.84 20.62 -13.83
CA VAL A 138 -3.11 20.38 -12.58
C VAL A 138 -3.33 21.55 -11.62
N TRP A 139 -3.61 21.21 -10.37
CA TRP A 139 -3.79 22.13 -9.26
C TRP A 139 -2.69 21.91 -8.22
N THR A 140 -2.32 22.97 -7.50
CA THR A 140 -1.46 22.85 -6.32
C THR A 140 -2.33 22.89 -5.07
N VAL A 141 -2.15 21.93 -4.17
CA VAL A 141 -2.74 21.96 -2.83
C VAL A 141 -2.06 23.06 -2.02
N ARG A 142 -2.82 23.94 -1.35
CA ARG A 142 -2.28 25.07 -0.58
C ARG A 142 -2.57 25.01 0.92
N SER A 143 -3.21 23.96 1.40
CA SER A 143 -3.53 23.78 2.82
C SER A 143 -3.33 22.33 3.25
N ASN A 144 -3.19 22.14 4.57
CA ASN A 144 -3.41 20.81 5.14
C ASN A 144 -4.90 20.44 5.01
N PRO A 145 -5.26 19.15 5.04
CA PRO A 145 -6.65 18.72 4.97
C PRO A 145 -7.40 19.05 6.26
N TRP A 146 -8.71 19.29 6.16
CA TRP A 146 -9.59 19.45 7.31
C TRP A 146 -10.97 18.83 7.04
N ASP A 147 -11.72 18.55 8.11
CA ASP A 147 -13.10 18.06 8.00
C ASP A 147 -14.06 19.22 7.72
N LEU A 148 -14.87 19.07 6.67
CA LEU A 148 -15.99 19.95 6.35
C LEU A 148 -17.26 19.09 6.22
N CYS A 149 -18.04 19.05 7.29
CA CYS A 149 -19.30 18.31 7.37
C CYS A 149 -19.14 16.79 7.11
N GLY A 150 -18.09 16.17 7.65
CA GLY A 150 -17.81 14.74 7.49
C GLY A 150 -17.07 14.36 6.20
N SER A 151 -16.70 15.35 5.39
CA SER A 151 -15.86 15.16 4.21
C SER A 151 -14.49 15.79 4.44
N GLU A 152 -13.41 15.04 4.18
CA GLU A 152 -12.06 15.59 4.20
C GLU A 152 -11.83 16.47 2.96
N VAL A 153 -11.44 17.72 3.16
CA VAL A 153 -11.26 18.72 2.09
C VAL A 153 -9.89 19.40 2.18
N VAL A 154 -9.40 19.91 1.05
CA VAL A 154 -8.22 20.79 0.93
C VAL A 154 -8.54 22.07 0.16
N LEU A 155 -7.70 23.09 0.28
CA LEU A 155 -7.72 24.26 -0.60
C LEU A 155 -6.75 24.02 -1.75
N LEU A 156 -7.15 24.45 -2.95
CA LEU A 156 -6.28 24.48 -4.13
C LEU A 156 -5.93 25.95 -4.47
N GLU A 157 -4.77 26.15 -5.09
CA GLU A 157 -4.41 27.43 -5.72
C GLU A 157 -5.40 27.75 -6.86
N ASP A 158 -5.86 29.00 -6.95
CA ASP A 158 -6.81 29.47 -7.96
C ASP A 158 -8.16 28.74 -8.04
N TYR A 159 -8.53 28.02 -6.96
CA TYR A 159 -9.85 27.42 -6.77
C TYR A 159 -10.54 28.06 -5.56
N PHE A 160 -11.82 28.40 -5.73
CA PHE A 160 -12.62 28.97 -4.65
C PHE A 160 -13.33 27.86 -3.86
N GLY A 161 -13.11 27.86 -2.54
CA GLY A 161 -13.71 26.88 -1.62
C GLY A 161 -12.82 25.68 -1.34
N GLY A 162 -13.25 24.86 -0.35
CA GLY A 162 -12.63 23.56 -0.08
C GLY A 162 -13.08 22.53 -1.11
N PHE A 163 -12.18 21.62 -1.46
CA PHE A 163 -12.42 20.55 -2.42
C PHE A 163 -12.14 19.19 -1.76
N ALA A 164 -13.05 18.23 -1.92
CA ALA A 164 -12.94 16.94 -1.24
C ALA A 164 -11.76 16.12 -1.76
N THR A 165 -10.96 15.58 -0.84
CA THR A 165 -9.71 14.88 -1.17
C THR A 165 -9.96 13.57 -1.92
N GLU A 166 -11.13 12.95 -1.74
CA GLU A 166 -11.54 11.73 -2.45
C GLU A 166 -11.66 11.92 -3.98
N PHE A 167 -11.89 13.16 -4.44
CA PHE A 167 -11.97 13.52 -5.86
C PHE A 167 -10.68 14.13 -6.40
N LEU A 168 -9.58 14.04 -5.64
CA LEU A 168 -8.27 14.53 -6.04
C LEU A 168 -7.30 13.37 -6.19
N LYS A 169 -6.69 13.30 -7.37
CA LYS A 169 -5.63 12.34 -7.66
C LYS A 169 -4.31 13.08 -7.78
N LYS A 170 -3.32 12.69 -6.99
CA LYS A 170 -1.98 13.24 -7.06
C LYS A 170 -1.33 12.95 -8.43
N VAL A 171 -0.65 13.94 -8.99
CA VAL A 171 0.16 13.82 -10.21
C VAL A 171 1.63 14.00 -9.87
N GLU A 172 2.48 13.18 -10.50
CA GLU A 172 3.93 13.35 -10.41
C GLU A 172 4.36 14.46 -11.37
N GLU A 173 5.19 15.39 -10.90
CA GLU A 173 6.04 16.16 -11.83
C GLU A 173 7.07 15.17 -12.38
N ALA A 174 7.17 15.06 -13.71
CA ALA A 174 8.28 14.32 -14.31
C ALA A 174 9.59 14.88 -13.73
N PRO A 175 10.57 14.03 -13.35
CA PRO A 175 11.84 14.53 -12.88
C PRO A 175 12.41 15.45 -13.97
N ASN A 176 12.62 16.71 -13.62
CA ASN A 176 13.19 17.72 -14.50
C ASN A 176 14.46 17.16 -15.12
N GLY A 177 14.37 16.71 -16.37
CA GLY A 177 15.53 16.32 -17.17
C GLY A 177 16.46 17.52 -17.25
N HIS A 178 17.61 17.39 -16.58
CA HIS A 178 18.79 18.20 -16.84
C HIS A 178 19.69 17.43 -17.79
#